data_AF-A0A9E5ADU1-F1
#
_entry.id   AF-A0A9E5ADU1-F1
#
_cell.length_a   1.000
_cell.length_b   1.000
_cell.length_c   1.000
_cell.angle_alpha   90.00
_cell.angle_beta   90.00
_cell.angle_gamma   90.00
#
_symmetry.space_group_name_H-M   'P 1'
#
loop_
_entity.id
_entity.type
_entity.pdbx_description
1 polymer ?
#
loop_
_entity_poly.entity_id
_entity_poly.type
_entity_poly.pdbx_seq_one_letter_code
_entity_poly.pdbx_strand_id
1 'polypeptide(L)'
;MSTPGKLKRKAKGERPYFFDDPNIDRVVSMVMGLAGEVAVLHDRLDTLERLVAQHGGPARAALDTYRPDATVAASRAAWRESFLGEVLRIVEIEVEAMSSGDTQPYEQAIAAVENNGRARRQKK
;
A
#
# COMPACT_ATOMS: atom_id res chain seq x y z
N MET A 1 -13.01 15.99 31.43
CA MET A 1 -13.08 15.03 30.31
C MET A 1 -11.66 14.56 30.02
N SER A 2 -11.36 13.28 30.23
CA SER A 2 -10.00 12.74 30.16
C SER A 2 -9.65 12.37 28.71
N THR A 3 -8.54 12.88 28.20
CA THR A 3 -8.02 12.60 26.85
C THR A 3 -7.66 11.11 26.72
N PRO A 4 -8.14 10.38 25.70
CA PRO A 4 -7.83 8.95 25.55
C PRO A 4 -6.32 8.77 25.29
N GLY A 5 -5.65 8.09 26.21
CA GLY A 5 -4.21 7.82 26.15
C GLY A 5 -3.84 7.03 24.90
N LYS A 6 -2.87 7.54 24.13
CA LYS A 6 -2.36 6.89 22.92
C LYS A 6 -1.60 5.61 23.32
N LEU A 7 -2.22 4.45 23.11
CA LEU A 7 -1.62 3.15 23.40
C LEU A 7 -0.35 2.96 22.56
N LYS A 8 0.75 2.53 23.21
CA LYS A 8 2.00 2.20 22.50
C LYS A 8 1.76 0.98 21.61
N ARG A 9 1.82 1.17 20.30
CA ARG A 9 1.56 0.13 19.27
C ARG A 9 2.71 -0.87 19.07
N LYS A 10 3.82 -0.72 19.80
CA LYS A 10 5.01 -1.58 19.65
C LYS A 10 5.12 -2.55 20.83
N ALA A 11 5.08 -3.85 20.53
CA ALA A 11 5.36 -4.90 21.50
C ALA A 11 6.82 -4.81 22.01
N LYS A 12 7.05 -5.18 23.27
CA LYS A 12 8.38 -5.20 23.89
C LYS A 12 9.11 -6.50 23.46
N GLY A 13 10.37 -6.39 23.03
CA GLY A 13 11.20 -7.52 22.59
C GLY A 13 11.64 -7.43 21.13
N GLU A 14 12.65 -8.22 20.78
CA GLU A 14 13.05 -8.46 19.39
C GLU A 14 11.97 -9.29 18.69
N ARG A 15 11.71 -9.03 17.39
CA ARG A 15 10.74 -9.84 16.64
C ARG A 15 11.34 -11.23 16.44
N PRO A 16 10.67 -12.32 16.86
CA PRO A 16 11.13 -13.66 16.51
C PRO A 16 11.08 -13.84 14.99
N TYR A 17 12.16 -14.36 14.43
CA TYR A 17 12.26 -14.79 13.04
C TYR A 17 12.15 -16.31 13.02
N PHE A 18 11.34 -16.85 12.10
CA PHE A 18 11.12 -18.29 12.00
C PHE A 18 11.92 -18.93 10.85
N PHE A 19 12.31 -18.13 9.85
CA PHE A 19 13.07 -18.59 8.69
C PHE A 19 14.51 -18.07 8.71
N ASP A 20 15.41 -18.76 7.99
CA ASP A 20 16.82 -18.38 7.86
C ASP A 20 17.01 -17.04 7.14
N ASP A 21 16.11 -16.71 6.19
CA ASP A 21 16.04 -15.39 5.57
C ASP A 21 14.93 -14.55 6.23
N PRO A 22 15.29 -13.50 7.00
CA PRO A 22 14.34 -12.59 7.63
C PRO A 22 13.36 -11.91 6.66
N ASN A 23 13.67 -11.86 5.36
CA ASN A 23 12.77 -11.31 4.35
C ASN A 23 11.52 -12.18 4.16
N ILE A 24 11.61 -13.49 4.38
CA ILE A 24 10.46 -14.39 4.29
C ILE A 24 9.44 -14.06 5.39
N ASP A 25 9.89 -13.94 6.65
CA ASP A 25 9.04 -13.55 7.77
C ASP A 25 8.36 -12.19 7.54
N ARG A 26 9.07 -11.25 6.90
CA ARG A 26 8.53 -9.93 6.54
C ARG A 26 7.41 -10.05 5.51
N VAL A 27 7.61 -10.81 4.43
CA VAL A 27 6.58 -11.04 3.40
C VAL A 27 5.38 -11.76 4.00
N VAL A 28 5.58 -12.81 4.80
CA VAL A 28 4.51 -13.53 5.50
C VAL A 28 3.72 -12.57 6.40
N SER A 29 4.39 -11.71 7.15
CA SER A 29 3.74 -10.70 8.00
C SER A 29 2.89 -9.72 7.18
N MET A 30 3.40 -9.26 6.02
CA MET A 30 2.65 -8.37 5.12
C MET A 30 1.42 -9.07 4.54
N VAL A 31 1.56 -10.31 4.08
CA VAL A 31 0.46 -11.12 3.53
C VAL A 31 -0.61 -11.38 4.59
N MET A 32 -0.23 -11.72 5.82
CA MET A 32 -1.18 -11.92 6.92
C MET A 32 -1.93 -10.64 7.27
N GLY A 33 -1.25 -9.48 7.28
CA GLY A 33 -1.89 -8.19 7.44
C GLY A 33 -2.91 -7.90 6.33
N LEU A 34 -2.52 -8.11 5.07
CA LEU A 34 -3.40 -7.95 3.92
C LEU A 34 -4.60 -8.90 3.95
N ALA A 35 -4.39 -10.17 4.32
CA ALA A 35 -5.46 -11.16 4.45
C ALA A 35 -6.50 -10.75 5.51
N GLY A 36 -6.05 -10.17 6.63
CA GLY A 36 -6.92 -9.60 7.66
C GLY A 36 -7.78 -8.46 7.12
N GLU A 37 -7.18 -7.51 6.39
CA GLU A 37 -7.93 -6.41 5.77
C GLU A 37 -8.93 -6.92 4.70
N VAL A 38 -8.55 -7.92 3.91
CA VAL A 38 -9.44 -8.56 2.92
C VAL A 38 -10.64 -9.23 3.61
N ALA A 39 -10.43 -9.92 4.74
CA ALA A 39 -11.51 -10.53 5.50
C ALA A 39 -12.50 -9.47 6.03
N VAL A 40 -11.98 -8.36 6.57
CA VAL A 40 -12.82 -7.24 7.03
C VAL A 40 -13.61 -6.61 5.87
N LEU A 41 -12.98 -6.43 4.70
CA LEU A 41 -13.67 -5.92 3.51
C LEU A 41 -14.76 -6.88 3.02
N HIS A 42 -14.50 -8.19 3.06
CA HIS A 42 -15.48 -9.22 2.71
C HIS A 42 -16.70 -9.17 3.64
N ASP A 43 -16.50 -9.12 4.96
CA ASP A 43 -17.60 -9.03 5.92
C ASP A 43 -18.40 -7.74 5.77
N ARG A 44 -17.71 -6.63 5.47
CA ARG A 44 -18.37 -5.33 5.24
C ARG A 44 -19.19 -5.33 3.95
N LEU A 45 -18.72 -6.01 2.91
CA LEU A 45 -19.47 -6.20 1.66
C LEU A 45 -20.69 -7.10 1.88
N ASP A 46 -20.55 -8.24 2.56
CA ASP A 46 -21.67 -9.12 2.90
C ASP A 46 -22.75 -8.37 3.72
N THR A 47 -22.31 -7.56 4.69
CA THR A 47 -23.21 -6.70 5.49
C THR A 47 -23.95 -5.70 4.60
N LEU A 48 -23.24 -5.04 3.68
CA LEU A 48 -23.84 -4.07 2.75
C LEU A 48 -24.88 -4.75 1.85
N GLU A 49 -24.57 -5.92 1.29
CA GLU A 49 -25.48 -6.71 0.46
C GLU A 49 -26.77 -7.07 1.20
N ARG A 50 -26.64 -7.50 2.47
CA ARG A 50 -27.80 -7.81 3.32
C ARG A 50 -28.65 -6.58 3.64
N LEU A 51 -28.02 -5.46 3.97
CA LEU A 51 -28.74 -4.21 4.25
C LEU A 51 -29.48 -3.70 3.01
N VAL A 52 -28.83 -3.71 1.84
CA VAL A 52 -29.46 -3.34 0.57
C VAL A 52 -30.68 -4.20 0.29
N ALA A 53 -30.57 -5.54 0.46
CA ALA A 53 -31.70 -6.44 0.27
C ALA A 53 -32.84 -6.20 1.27
N GLN A 54 -32.54 -5.92 2.55
CA GLN A 54 -33.55 -5.61 3.57
C GLN A 54 -34.36 -4.35 3.23
N HIS A 55 -33.75 -3.38 2.55
CA HIS A 55 -34.39 -2.13 2.15
C HIS A 55 -35.02 -2.18 0.74
N GLY A 56 -35.28 -3.38 0.20
CA GLY A 56 -35.93 -3.56 -1.11
C GLY A 56 -35.00 -3.35 -2.31
N GLY A 57 -33.69 -3.31 -2.08
CA GLY A 57 -32.69 -3.27 -3.14
C GLY A 57 -32.52 -4.62 -3.86
N PRO A 58 -31.62 -4.68 -4.86
CA PRO A 58 -31.40 -5.88 -5.66
C PRO A 58 -30.94 -7.07 -4.80
N ALA A 59 -31.42 -8.26 -5.15
CA ALA A 59 -30.98 -9.50 -4.52
C ALA A 59 -29.50 -9.75 -4.77
N ARG A 60 -28.84 -10.48 -3.86
CA ARG A 60 -27.41 -10.82 -3.97
C ARG A 60 -27.04 -11.44 -5.32
N ALA A 61 -27.89 -12.31 -5.87
CA ALA A 61 -27.70 -12.93 -7.19
C ALA A 61 -27.65 -11.92 -8.37
N ALA A 62 -28.19 -10.71 -8.20
CA ALA A 62 -28.07 -9.65 -9.20
C ALA A 62 -26.63 -9.11 -9.30
N LEU A 63 -25.84 -9.17 -8.22
CA LEU A 63 -24.42 -8.79 -8.24
C LEU A 63 -23.60 -9.80 -9.06
N ASP A 64 -23.85 -11.09 -8.89
CA ASP A 64 -23.12 -12.16 -9.61
C ASP A 64 -23.35 -12.10 -11.14
N THR A 65 -24.54 -11.67 -11.52
CA THR A 65 -24.95 -11.53 -12.93
C THR A 65 -24.71 -10.13 -13.50
N TYR A 66 -24.33 -9.16 -12.66
CA TYR A 66 -24.09 -7.79 -13.09
C TYR A 66 -23.02 -7.74 -14.18
N ARG A 67 -23.30 -6.97 -15.24
CA ARG A 67 -22.35 -6.67 -16.31
C ARG A 67 -22.18 -5.16 -16.38
N PRO A 68 -20.99 -4.63 -16.04
CA PRO A 68 -20.75 -3.20 -16.18
C PRO A 68 -20.83 -2.80 -17.65
N ASP A 69 -21.45 -1.66 -17.92
CA ASP A 69 -21.40 -1.04 -19.24
C ASP A 69 -20.00 -0.45 -19.51
N ALA A 70 -19.81 0.09 -20.72
CA ALA A 70 -18.54 0.67 -21.14
C ALA A 70 -18.09 1.83 -20.22
N THR A 71 -19.04 2.63 -19.71
CA THR A 71 -18.76 3.77 -18.85
C THR A 71 -18.24 3.32 -17.49
N VAL A 72 -18.92 2.35 -16.85
CA VAL A 72 -18.51 1.78 -15.56
C VAL A 72 -17.19 1.04 -15.71
N ALA A 73 -17.00 0.29 -16.80
CA ALA A 73 -15.74 -0.41 -17.07
C ALA A 73 -14.56 0.58 -17.21
N ALA A 74 -14.73 1.67 -17.95
CA ALA A 74 -13.72 2.71 -18.12
C ALA A 74 -13.38 3.41 -16.79
N SER A 75 -14.40 3.77 -15.99
CA SER A 75 -14.19 4.35 -14.67
C SER A 75 -13.38 3.43 -13.74
N ARG A 76 -13.70 2.13 -13.72
CA ARG A 76 -12.93 1.14 -12.95
C ARG A 76 -11.51 0.95 -13.47
N ALA A 77 -11.30 1.04 -14.79
CA ALA A 77 -9.97 0.96 -15.38
C ALA A 77 -9.10 2.15 -14.98
N ALA A 78 -9.60 3.38 -15.11
CA ALA A 78 -8.90 4.59 -14.71
C ALA A 78 -8.54 4.58 -13.22
N TRP A 79 -9.47 4.16 -12.36
CA TRP A 79 -9.20 4.01 -10.93
C TRP A 79 -8.11 2.97 -10.64
N ARG A 80 -8.17 1.80 -11.29
CA ARG A 80 -7.13 0.75 -11.13
C ARG A 80 -5.77 1.22 -11.59
N GLU A 81 -5.70 1.97 -12.69
CA GLU A 81 -4.45 2.53 -13.21
C GLU A 81 -3.83 3.49 -12.20
N SER A 82 -4.62 4.43 -11.65
CA SER A 82 -4.13 5.34 -10.62
C SER A 82 -3.68 4.59 -9.35
N PHE A 83 -4.45 3.59 -8.92
CA PHE A 83 -4.12 2.79 -7.74
C PHE A 83 -2.81 2.01 -7.95
N LEU A 84 -2.65 1.36 -9.12
CA LEU A 84 -1.44 0.62 -9.43
C LEU A 84 -0.23 1.53 -9.60
N GLY A 85 -0.38 2.70 -10.22
CA GLY A 85 0.70 3.68 -10.32
C GLY A 85 1.22 4.12 -8.94
N GLU A 86 0.31 4.38 -7.99
CA GLU A 86 0.72 4.73 -6.62
C GLU A 86 1.44 3.57 -5.92
N VAL A 87 0.93 2.34 -6.05
CA VAL A 87 1.53 1.15 -5.43
C VAL A 87 2.87 0.79 -6.06
N LEU A 88 3.00 0.95 -7.38
CA LEU A 88 4.16 0.53 -8.17
C LEU A 88 5.15 1.67 -8.44
N ARG A 89 4.93 2.86 -7.86
CA ARG A 89 5.81 4.02 -8.09
C ARG A 89 7.28 3.73 -7.85
N ILE A 90 7.60 2.87 -6.87
CA ILE A 90 8.98 2.47 -6.59
C ILE A 90 9.62 1.71 -7.76
N VAL A 91 8.86 0.83 -8.42
CA VAL A 91 9.33 0.06 -9.59
C VAL A 91 9.50 0.99 -10.79
N GLU A 92 8.60 1.94 -10.98
CA GLU A 92 8.72 2.95 -12.04
C GLU A 92 9.98 3.79 -11.88
N ILE A 93 10.28 4.23 -10.65
CA ILE A 93 11.52 4.98 -10.34
C ILE A 93 12.76 4.13 -10.66
N GLU A 94 12.76 2.84 -10.32
CA GLU A 94 13.87 1.93 -10.64
C GLU A 94 14.06 1.77 -12.16
N VAL A 95 12.97 1.66 -12.92
CA VAL A 95 13.00 1.60 -14.39
C VAL A 95 13.49 2.91 -15.01
N GLU A 96 13.04 4.06 -14.50
CA GLU A 96 13.50 5.40 -14.91
C GLU A 96 15.01 5.57 -14.63
N ALA A 97 15.48 5.17 -13.45
CA ALA A 97 16.88 5.21 -13.04
C ALA A 97 17.76 4.33 -13.94
N MET A 98 17.31 3.11 -14.25
CA MET A 98 18.01 2.22 -15.20
C MET A 98 18.09 2.82 -16.60
N SER A 99 17.01 3.46 -17.07
CA SER A 99 16.93 4.05 -18.41
C SER A 99 17.76 5.33 -18.53
N SER A 100 17.85 6.11 -17.46
CA SER A 100 18.60 7.37 -17.40
C SER A 100 20.07 7.20 -17.00
N GLY A 101 20.47 6.00 -16.56
CA GLY A 101 21.81 5.70 -16.06
C GLY A 101 22.07 6.22 -14.63
N ASP A 102 21.04 6.70 -13.94
CA ASP A 102 21.12 7.19 -12.56
C ASP A 102 20.94 6.06 -11.54
N THR A 103 21.83 5.06 -11.61
CA THR A 103 21.79 3.89 -10.73
C THR A 103 22.67 4.08 -9.49
N GLN A 104 22.97 5.33 -9.10
CA GLN A 104 23.86 5.55 -7.97
C GLN A 104 23.20 5.10 -6.66
N PRO A 105 23.93 4.36 -5.79
CA PRO A 105 23.40 3.97 -4.50
C PRO A 105 22.94 5.18 -3.69
N TYR A 106 21.77 5.10 -3.07
CA TYR A 106 21.14 6.19 -2.32
C TYR A 106 22.07 6.85 -1.29
N GLU A 107 22.91 6.06 -0.63
CA GLU A 107 23.91 6.55 0.33
C GLU A 107 24.97 7.47 -0.31
N GLN A 108 25.37 7.19 -1.56
CA GLN A 108 26.34 8.01 -2.30
C GLN A 108 25.70 9.34 -2.74
N ALA A 109 24.42 9.33 -3.14
CA ALA A 109 23.68 10.54 -3.47
C ALA A 109 23.53 11.48 -2.25
N ILE A 110 23.26 10.93 -1.06
CA ILE A 110 23.24 11.72 0.19
C ILE A 110 24.61 12.32 0.48
N ALA A 111 25.67 11.50 0.44
CA ALA A 111 27.03 11.95 0.72
C ALA A 111 27.47 13.07 -0.24
N ALA A 112 27.08 12.99 -1.52
CA ALA A 112 27.35 14.03 -2.51
C ALA A 112 26.67 15.37 -2.15
N VAL A 113 25.40 15.35 -1.74
CA VAL A 113 24.66 16.55 -1.33
C VAL A 113 25.23 17.14 -0.04
N GLU A 114 25.55 16.30 0.96
CA GLU A 114 26.13 16.74 2.23
C GLU A 114 27.51 17.38 2.04
N ASN A 115 28.36 16.77 1.22
CA ASN A 115 29.69 17.30 0.91
C ASN A 115 29.62 18.61 0.12
N ASN A 116 28.69 18.72 -0.84
CA ASN A 116 28.49 19.93 -1.64
C ASN A 116 27.89 21.08 -0.79
N GLY A 117 27.04 20.74 0.20
CA GLY A 117 26.52 21.67 1.20
C GLY A 117 27.58 22.22 2.15
N ARG A 118 28.58 21.41 2.54
CA ARG A 118 29.73 21.84 3.35
C ARG A 118 30.65 22.79 2.58
N ALA A 119 30.93 22.50 1.31
CA ALA A 119 31.74 23.36 0.44
C ALA A 119 31.10 24.75 0.19
N ARG A 120 29.77 24.82 0.11
CA ARG A 120 29.04 26.10 0.00
C ARG A 120 29.02 26.90 1.30
N ARG A 121 29.03 26.24 2.46
CA ARG A 121 29.08 26.89 3.78
C ARG A 121 30.44 27.47 4.14
N GLN A 122 31.54 26.91 3.62
CA GLN A 122 32.90 27.41 3.88
C GLN A 122 33.30 28.62 3.02
N LYS A 123 32.49 28.99 2.01
CA LYS A 123 32.74 30.16 1.14
C LYS A 123 31.95 31.42 1.55
N LYS A 124 31.35 31.44 2.75
CA LYS A 124 30.65 32.60 3.32
C LYS A 124 31.38 33.13 4.54
#